data_AF-A0A2G2DEC3-F1
#
_entry.id   AF-A0A2G2DEC3-F1
#
_cell.length_a   1.000
_cell.length_b   1.000
_cell.length_c   1.000
_cell.angle_alpha   90.00
_cell.angle_beta   90.00
_cell.angle_gamma   90.00
#
_symmetry.space_group_name_H-M   'P 1'
#
loop_
_entity.id
_entity.type
_entity.pdbx_description
1 polymer ?
#
loop_
_entity_poly.entity_id
_entity_poly.type
_entity_poly.pdbx_seq_one_letter_code
_entity_poly.pdbx_strand_id
1 'polypeptide(L)'
;MRHLTTKTTLLIIAISFFLYGNLHSQVKIGNNPATIDASSLLELESNDKGFLIPRMSTIERDAIFSPATVLHVYNTTTSLFDYYDGTIWRCISVRINHVLVQSSADFPAAVAGVITLDSTISYEINGLIIVSDKGMGDE
;
A
#
# COMPACT_ATOMS: atom_id res chain seq x y z
N MET A 1 38.46 -10.51 -48.88
CA MET A 1 37.53 -10.67 -47.75
C MET A 1 37.80 -12.04 -47.12
N ARG A 2 38.27 -12.11 -45.87
CA ARG A 2 38.47 -13.41 -45.21
C ARG A 2 37.11 -13.98 -44.84
N HIS A 3 36.72 -15.09 -45.46
CA HIS A 3 35.46 -15.77 -45.14
C HIS A 3 35.54 -16.35 -43.73
N LEU A 4 34.54 -16.04 -42.89
CA LEU A 4 34.40 -16.65 -41.57
C LEU A 4 34.15 -18.15 -41.73
N THR A 5 34.89 -18.97 -40.98
CA THR A 5 34.72 -20.42 -41.03
C THR A 5 33.45 -20.83 -40.27
N THR A 6 32.81 -21.92 -40.66
CA THR A 6 31.59 -22.44 -40.03
C THR A 6 31.73 -22.61 -38.51
N LYS A 7 32.92 -22.97 -38.03
CA LYS A 7 33.23 -23.06 -36.59
C LYS A 7 33.19 -21.71 -35.89
N THR A 8 33.74 -20.68 -36.53
CA THR A 8 33.70 -19.30 -36.02
C THR A 8 32.27 -18.78 -35.98
N THR A 9 31.46 -19.10 -36.98
CA THR A 9 30.03 -18.72 -37.02
C THR A 9 29.23 -19.40 -35.91
N LEU A 10 29.41 -20.70 -35.68
CA LEU A 10 28.72 -21.45 -34.62
C LEU A 10 29.10 -20.94 -33.21
N LEU A 11 30.36 -20.58 -33.00
CA LEU A 11 30.83 -20.03 -31.74
C LEU A 11 30.19 -18.66 -31.44
N ILE A 12 30.06 -17.79 -32.44
CA ILE A 12 29.39 -16.49 -32.29
C ILE A 12 27.92 -16.67 -31.90
N ILE A 13 27.21 -17.62 -32.53
CA ILE A 13 25.80 -17.90 -32.21
C ILE A 13 25.66 -18.41 -30.77
N ALA A 14 26.54 -19.32 -30.32
CA ALA A 14 26.51 -19.84 -28.95
C ALA A 14 26.80 -18.75 -27.90
N ILE A 15 27.77 -17.86 -28.17
CA ILE A 15 28.08 -16.70 -27.31
C ILE A 15 26.90 -15.73 -27.26
N SER A 16 26.30 -15.41 -28.42
CA SER A 16 25.08 -14.60 -28.47
C SER A 16 23.96 -15.23 -27.63
N PHE A 17 23.70 -16.54 -27.76
CA PHE A 17 22.68 -17.24 -26.97
C PHE A 17 22.93 -17.21 -25.46
N PHE A 18 24.20 -17.33 -25.03
CA PHE A 18 24.58 -17.26 -23.61
C PHE A 18 24.44 -15.84 -23.03
N LEU A 19 24.61 -14.81 -23.85
CA LEU A 19 24.43 -13.41 -23.46
C LEU A 19 22.95 -12.98 -23.36
N TYR A 20 22.01 -13.68 -24.00
CA TYR A 20 20.58 -13.35 -23.95
C TYR A 20 19.88 -13.77 -22.64
N GLY A 21 20.45 -14.67 -21.84
CA GLY A 21 19.79 -15.27 -20.67
C GLY A 21 19.56 -14.34 -19.46
N ASN A 22 20.02 -13.08 -19.50
CA ASN A 22 19.99 -12.14 -18.37
C ASN A 22 19.14 -10.88 -18.61
N LEU A 23 18.33 -10.85 -19.68
CA LEU A 23 17.46 -9.71 -19.94
C LEU A 23 16.17 -9.82 -19.12
N HIS A 24 16.16 -9.23 -17.92
CA HIS A 24 14.92 -9.00 -17.17
C HIS A 24 14.22 -7.77 -17.75
N SER A 25 13.07 -7.96 -18.39
CA SER A 25 12.19 -6.84 -18.77
C SER A 25 11.42 -6.38 -17.53
N GLN A 26 11.98 -5.48 -16.73
CA GLN A 26 11.21 -4.75 -15.73
C GLN A 26 10.37 -3.65 -16.40
N VAL A 27 9.12 -3.51 -15.96
CA VAL A 27 8.19 -2.50 -16.50
C VAL A 27 8.12 -1.33 -15.54
N LYS A 28 8.82 -0.25 -15.90
CA LYS A 28 8.61 1.07 -15.33
C LYS A 28 7.79 1.92 -16.30
N ILE A 29 6.75 2.57 -15.79
CA ILE A 29 5.95 3.55 -16.54
C ILE A 29 6.17 4.90 -15.89
N GLY A 30 6.92 5.78 -16.54
CA GLY A 30 7.15 7.10 -15.98
C GLY A 30 8.13 7.99 -16.72
N ASN A 31 8.46 9.13 -16.11
CA ASN A 31 9.32 10.16 -16.69
C ASN A 31 10.77 9.70 -16.91
N ASN A 32 11.32 8.88 -16.01
CA ASN A 32 12.65 8.29 -16.14
C ASN A 32 12.60 6.74 -16.20
N PRO A 33 12.50 6.16 -17.40
CA PRO A 33 12.48 4.70 -17.55
C PRO A 33 13.87 4.03 -17.39
N ALA A 34 14.95 4.80 -17.26
CA ALA A 34 16.32 4.26 -17.26
C ALA A 34 16.80 3.79 -15.89
N THR A 35 16.20 4.29 -14.80
CA THR A 35 16.49 3.84 -13.43
C THR A 35 15.24 3.23 -12.84
N ILE A 36 15.30 1.94 -12.55
CA ILE A 36 14.21 1.14 -12.00
C ILE A 36 14.67 0.61 -10.65
N ASP A 37 13.80 0.63 -9.64
CA ASP A 37 14.09 -0.01 -8.36
C ASP A 37 14.11 -1.54 -8.54
N ALA A 38 15.24 -2.16 -8.18
CA ALA A 38 15.44 -3.60 -8.36
C ALA A 38 14.44 -4.46 -7.56
N SER A 39 13.79 -3.90 -6.54
CA SER A 39 12.73 -4.55 -5.75
C SER A 39 11.32 -4.41 -6.34
N SER A 40 11.17 -3.69 -7.46
CA SER A 40 9.87 -3.44 -8.09
C SER A 40 9.52 -4.48 -9.17
N LEU A 41 8.27 -4.95 -9.14
CA LEU A 41 7.65 -5.68 -10.26
C LEU A 41 6.96 -4.72 -11.24
N LEU A 42 6.37 -3.65 -10.72
CA LEU A 42 5.76 -2.54 -11.46
C LEU A 42 6.11 -1.24 -10.74
N GLU A 43 6.69 -0.29 -11.47
CA GLU A 43 7.01 1.04 -10.95
C GLU A 43 6.28 2.11 -11.79
N LEU A 44 5.56 3.00 -11.12
CA LEU A 44 4.89 4.14 -11.74
C LEU A 44 5.58 5.43 -11.23
N GLU A 45 6.17 6.20 -12.13
CA GLU A 45 6.84 7.47 -11.78
C GLU A 45 6.19 8.62 -12.54
N SER A 46 5.69 9.61 -11.81
CA SER A 46 5.18 10.85 -12.42
C SER A 46 5.24 11.98 -11.41
N ASN A 47 5.51 13.19 -11.90
CA ASN A 47 5.44 14.41 -11.08
C ASN A 47 4.03 15.00 -11.01
N ASP A 48 3.11 14.57 -11.89
CA ASP A 48 1.80 15.19 -12.09
C ASP A 48 0.65 14.20 -12.36
N LYS A 49 0.91 12.89 -12.36
CA LYS A 49 -0.09 11.82 -12.56
C LYS A 49 -0.10 10.84 -11.40
N GLY A 50 -1.26 10.24 -11.16
CA GLY A 50 -1.44 9.15 -10.19
C GLY A 50 -1.86 7.84 -10.86
N PHE A 51 -2.03 6.80 -10.05
CA PHE A 51 -2.55 5.51 -10.48
C PHE A 51 -4.06 5.42 -10.25
N LEU A 52 -4.83 5.29 -11.34
CA LEU A 52 -6.25 4.97 -11.25
C LEU A 52 -6.42 3.44 -11.24
N ILE A 53 -6.83 2.90 -10.10
CA ILE A 53 -7.28 1.51 -9.99
C ILE A 53 -8.61 1.31 -10.73
N PRO A 54 -9.01 0.06 -11.06
CA PRO A 54 -10.30 -0.21 -11.65
C PRO A 54 -11.46 0.40 -10.84
N ARG A 55 -12.34 1.13 -11.53
CA ARG A 55 -13.52 1.78 -10.95
C ARG A 55 -14.77 1.03 -11.39
N MET A 56 -15.63 0.68 -10.45
CA MET A 56 -16.85 -0.07 -10.74
C MET A 56 -17.88 0.13 -9.62
N SER A 57 -19.15 -0.13 -9.92
CA SER A 57 -20.23 -0.16 -8.92
C SER A 57 -20.10 -1.37 -7.99
N THR A 58 -20.83 -1.37 -6.87
CA THR A 58 -20.91 -2.55 -5.99
C THR A 58 -21.37 -3.80 -6.73
N ILE A 59 -22.35 -3.66 -7.64
CA ILE A 59 -22.90 -4.77 -8.42
C ILE A 59 -21.84 -5.38 -9.35
N GLU A 60 -21.08 -4.53 -10.04
CA GLU A 60 -20.00 -4.99 -10.93
C GLU A 60 -18.84 -5.62 -10.16
N ARG A 61 -18.49 -5.07 -8.98
CA ARG A 61 -17.48 -5.64 -8.07
C ARG A 61 -17.89 -7.04 -7.60
N ASP A 62 -19.14 -7.19 -7.16
CA ASP A 62 -19.64 -8.46 -6.63
C ASP A 62 -19.85 -9.50 -7.73
N ALA A 63 -19.90 -9.08 -9.00
CA ALA A 63 -19.94 -9.97 -10.16
C ALA A 63 -18.56 -10.53 -10.56
N ILE A 64 -17.45 -10.08 -9.94
CA ILE A 64 -16.12 -10.64 -10.20
C ILE A 64 -16.09 -12.09 -9.71
N PHE A 65 -15.93 -13.04 -10.63
CA PHE A 65 -15.84 -14.45 -10.30
C PHE A 65 -14.47 -14.79 -9.71
N SER A 66 -14.45 -15.38 -8.52
CA SER A 66 -13.22 -15.81 -7.80
C SER A 66 -12.17 -14.68 -7.68
N PRO A 67 -12.49 -13.57 -6.99
CA PRO A 67 -11.54 -12.46 -6.82
C PRO A 67 -10.29 -12.93 -6.07
N ALA A 68 -9.12 -12.48 -6.51
CA ALA A 68 -7.86 -12.78 -5.84
C ALA A 68 -7.79 -12.07 -4.47
N THR A 69 -7.15 -12.70 -3.48
CA THR A 69 -6.83 -12.04 -2.20
C THR A 69 -5.97 -10.80 -2.47
N VAL A 70 -6.30 -9.69 -1.83
CA VAL A 70 -5.67 -8.37 -2.03
C VAL A 70 -5.98 -7.75 -3.42
N LEU A 71 -7.06 -8.17 -4.09
CA LEU A 71 -7.57 -7.46 -5.28
C LEU A 71 -8.18 -6.12 -4.87
N HIS A 72 -7.73 -5.02 -5.45
CA HIS A 72 -8.18 -3.66 -5.14
C HIS A 72 -9.04 -3.05 -6.25
N VAL A 73 -10.11 -2.35 -5.86
CA VAL A 73 -10.98 -1.58 -6.75
C VAL A 73 -11.43 -0.28 -6.07
N TYR A 74 -11.82 0.72 -6.85
CA TYR A 74 -12.55 1.87 -6.33
C TYR A 74 -14.04 1.66 -6.61
N ASN A 75 -14.83 1.55 -5.55
CA ASN A 75 -16.26 1.34 -5.64
C ASN A 75 -16.99 2.68 -5.81
N THR A 76 -17.57 2.90 -6.98
CA THR A 76 -18.26 4.15 -7.34
C THR A 76 -19.61 4.30 -6.67
N THR A 77 -20.22 3.22 -6.18
CA THR A 77 -21.48 3.26 -5.43
C THR A 77 -21.26 3.77 -4.01
N THR A 78 -20.21 3.29 -3.33
CA THR A 78 -19.90 3.68 -1.94
C THR A 78 -18.89 4.83 -1.85
N SER A 79 -18.23 5.17 -2.95
CA SER A 79 -17.11 6.12 -3.00
C SER A 79 -15.95 5.74 -2.07
N LEU A 80 -15.65 4.43 -2.00
CA LEU A 80 -14.60 3.87 -1.16
C LEU A 80 -13.64 2.98 -1.96
N PHE A 81 -12.42 2.86 -1.44
CA PHE A 81 -11.46 1.87 -1.92
C PHE A 81 -11.80 0.52 -1.30
N ASP A 82 -12.14 -0.45 -2.12
CA ASP A 82 -12.44 -1.80 -1.68
C ASP A 82 -11.29 -2.75 -2.01
N TYR A 83 -11.04 -3.70 -1.12
CA TYR A 83 -10.16 -4.83 -1.39
C TYR A 83 -10.82 -6.15 -0.98
N TYR A 84 -10.49 -7.23 -1.69
CA TYR A 84 -10.95 -8.56 -1.31
C TYR A 84 -9.97 -9.17 -0.29
N ASP A 85 -10.45 -9.53 0.90
CA ASP A 85 -9.60 -10.09 1.97
C ASP A 85 -9.33 -11.60 1.83
N GLY A 86 -9.81 -12.20 0.74
CA GLY A 86 -9.78 -13.65 0.48
C GLY A 86 -11.09 -14.35 0.85
N THR A 87 -12.00 -13.66 1.56
CA THR A 87 -13.33 -14.19 1.93
C THR A 87 -14.43 -13.21 1.55
N ILE A 88 -14.31 -11.94 1.92
CA ILE A 88 -15.28 -10.88 1.66
C ILE A 88 -14.60 -9.59 1.18
N TRP A 89 -15.40 -8.73 0.55
CA TRP A 89 -14.96 -7.37 0.23
C TRP A 89 -14.94 -6.51 1.49
N ARG A 90 -13.81 -5.84 1.71
CA ARG A 90 -13.58 -4.85 2.76
C ARG A 90 -13.35 -3.49 2.12
N CYS A 91 -13.70 -2.43 2.83
CA CYS A 91 -13.34 -1.07 2.41
C CYS A 91 -12.20 -0.53 3.27
N ILE A 92 -11.36 0.30 2.65
CA ILE A 92 -10.44 1.20 3.34
C ILE A 92 -11.23 2.47 3.62
N SER A 93 -11.64 2.64 4.88
CA SER A 93 -12.42 3.79 5.33
C SER A 93 -11.75 4.48 6.51
N VAL A 94 -12.04 5.76 6.67
CA VAL A 94 -11.62 6.52 7.84
C VAL A 94 -12.52 6.14 9.01
N ARG A 95 -11.94 5.87 10.17
CA ARG A 95 -12.70 5.72 11.41
C ARG A 95 -13.28 7.09 11.77
N ILE A 96 -14.61 7.21 11.77
CA ILE A 96 -15.31 8.40 12.27
C ILE A 96 -15.42 8.31 13.81
N ASN A 97 -15.44 9.47 14.48
CA ASN A 97 -15.49 9.56 15.94
C ASN A 97 -14.46 8.66 16.63
N HIS A 98 -13.21 8.79 16.22
CA HIS A 98 -12.13 7.93 16.69
C HIS A 98 -10.90 8.76 17.05
N VAL A 99 -10.33 8.49 18.22
CA VAL A 99 -9.08 9.10 18.70
C VAL A 99 -8.04 8.00 18.86
N LEU A 100 -6.90 8.16 18.19
CA LEU A 100 -5.69 7.38 18.46
C LEU A 100 -4.97 8.04 19.62
N VAL A 101 -4.86 7.33 20.75
CA VAL A 101 -4.19 7.83 21.94
C VAL A 101 -2.75 7.33 21.95
N GLN A 102 -1.81 8.24 21.73
CA GLN A 102 -0.36 7.97 21.72
C GLN A 102 0.34 8.52 22.96
N SER A 103 -0.30 9.46 23.65
CA SER A 103 0.18 10.09 24.87
C SER A 103 -0.99 10.52 25.77
N SER A 104 -0.69 10.93 27.00
CA SER A 104 -1.72 11.48 27.90
C SER A 104 -2.35 12.78 27.39
N ALA A 105 -1.72 13.46 26.43
CA ALA A 105 -2.23 14.71 25.84
C ALA A 105 -3.35 14.49 24.82
N ASP A 106 -3.52 13.26 24.32
CA ASP A 106 -4.57 12.92 23.35
C ASP A 106 -5.93 12.68 24.03
N PHE A 107 -5.95 12.59 25.36
CA PHE A 107 -7.18 12.56 26.13
C PHE A 107 -7.78 13.96 26.28
N PRO A 108 -9.12 14.08 26.46
CA PRO A 108 -9.74 15.33 26.85
C PRO A 108 -9.12 15.92 28.11
N ALA A 109 -9.08 17.26 28.19
CA ALA A 109 -8.55 17.95 29.35
C ALA A 109 -9.26 17.51 30.63
N ALA A 110 -8.47 17.12 31.65
CA ALA A 110 -9.03 16.68 32.91
C ALA A 110 -9.72 17.85 33.63
N VAL A 111 -10.91 17.61 34.18
CA VAL A 111 -11.64 18.54 35.03
C VAL A 111 -11.66 17.96 36.44
N ALA A 112 -11.16 18.72 37.42
CA ALA A 112 -11.00 18.25 38.80
C ALA A 112 -10.21 16.92 38.94
N GLY A 113 -9.27 16.65 38.03
CA GLY A 113 -8.46 15.42 38.03
C GLY A 113 -9.14 14.21 37.39
N VAL A 114 -10.32 14.37 36.78
CA VAL A 114 -11.03 13.32 36.05
C VAL A 114 -10.99 13.61 34.55
N ILE A 115 -10.57 12.62 33.77
CA ILE A 115 -10.72 12.62 32.31
C ILE A 115 -12.08 12.01 31.99
N THR A 116 -12.97 12.79 31.39
CA THR A 116 -14.26 12.31 30.91
C THR A 116 -14.16 12.04 29.42
N LEU A 117 -14.35 10.78 29.02
CA LEU A 117 -14.37 10.38 27.61
C LEU A 117 -15.76 10.62 27.00
N ASP A 118 -15.79 11.01 25.73
CA ASP A 118 -17.04 11.09 24.98
C ASP A 118 -17.50 9.69 24.60
N SER A 119 -18.69 9.29 25.05
CA SER A 119 -19.29 7.97 24.76
C SER A 119 -19.53 7.70 23.26
N THR A 120 -19.52 8.75 22.43
CA THR A 120 -19.68 8.65 20.98
C THR A 120 -18.34 8.46 20.25
N ILE A 121 -17.21 8.60 20.97
CA ILE A 121 -15.86 8.49 20.42
C ILE A 121 -15.20 7.18 20.88
N SER A 122 -14.62 6.44 19.94
CA SER A 122 -13.76 5.30 20.21
C SER A 122 -12.33 5.78 20.45
N TYR A 123 -11.77 5.44 21.62
CA TYR A 123 -10.37 5.73 21.96
C TYR A 123 -9.56 4.45 21.81
N GLU A 124 -8.61 4.43 20.87
CA GLU A 124 -7.70 3.31 20.64
C GLU A 124 -6.32 3.68 21.17
N ILE A 125 -5.86 2.96 22.21
CA ILE A 125 -4.51 3.13 22.76
C ILE A 125 -3.54 2.41 21.84
N ASN A 126 -2.65 3.17 21.19
CA ASN A 126 -1.64 2.61 20.31
C ASN A 126 -0.23 2.93 20.83
N GLY A 127 0.19 2.17 21.84
CA GLY A 127 1.50 2.30 22.47
C GLY A 127 1.46 2.23 24.00
N LEU A 128 2.55 2.67 24.64
CA LEU A 128 2.64 2.83 26.09
C LEU A 128 2.21 4.25 26.47
N ILE A 129 1.20 4.37 27.32
CA ILE A 129 0.81 5.66 27.91
C ILE A 129 1.33 5.72 29.33
N ILE A 130 2.20 6.69 29.60
CA ILE A 130 2.66 7.01 30.96
C ILE A 130 1.70 8.05 31.54
N VAL A 131 0.98 7.67 32.59
CA VAL A 131 0.15 8.59 33.37
C VAL A 131 0.90 8.86 34.68
N SER A 132 1.17 10.12 34.99
CA SER A 132 1.74 10.49 36.29
C SER A 132 0.62 10.69 37.30
N ASP A 133 0.77 10.11 38.49
CA ASP A 133 -0.17 10.35 39.58
C ASP A 133 -0.20 11.85 39.94
N LYS A 134 -1.40 12.36 40.22
CA LYS A 134 -1.51 13.63 40.94
C LYS A 134 -0.98 13.35 42.33
N GLY A 135 0.22 13.84 42.64
CA GLY A 135 0.81 13.73 43.98
C GLY A 135 -0.26 14.05 45.01
N MET A 136 -0.48 13.15 45.96
CA MET A 136 -1.29 13.41 47.14
C MET A 136 -0.60 14.57 47.86
N GLY A 137 -1.05 15.80 47.60
CA GLY A 137 -0.63 16.95 48.38
C GLY A 137 -1.12 16.70 49.79
N ASP A 138 -0.21 16.72 50.75
CA ASP A 138 -0.51 16.64 52.17
C ASP A 138 -1.55 17.73 52.51
N GLU A 139 -2.80 17.31 52.76
CA GLU A 139 -3.83 18.14 53.42
C GLU A 139 -3.54 18.25 54.92
#